data_AF-A0A2M7PSL7-F1
#
_entry.id   AF-A0A2M7PSL7-F1
#
_cell.length_a   1.000
_cell.length_b   1.000
_cell.length_c   1.000
_cell.angle_alpha   90.00
_cell.angle_beta   90.00
_cell.angle_gamma   90.00
#
_symmetry.space_group_name_H-M   'P 1'
#
loop_
_entity.id
_entity.type
_entity.pdbx_description
1 polymer ?
#
loop_
_entity_poly.entity_id
_entity_poly.type
_entity_poly.pdbx_seq_one_letter_code
_entity_poly.pdbx_strand_id
1 'polypeptide(L)'
;MLAGITLAILNITLSRKTVGSRIQQMSAKMQHIETILTKIKSGNDEEGCDPGKCLINIDSEDELGESAESFNNLVMTLSKVLDLNSEIQLFSEMLTSHLELDALSREALKQLMKNTGAIGGAILTEKSGELVVEAAESIKEPGSLENNASLLDTMKTHQGQLIHFPTDIIID
;
A
#
# COMPACT_ATOMS: atom_id res chain seq x y z
N MET A 1 -46.60 0.83 51.99
CA MET A 1 -45.39 1.64 51.71
C MET A 1 -44.13 0.77 51.52
N LEU A 2 -43.83 -0.18 52.41
CA LEU A 2 -42.66 -1.08 52.28
C LEU A 2 -42.57 -1.82 50.95
N ALA A 3 -43.68 -2.39 50.46
CA ALA A 3 -43.72 -3.13 49.18
C ALA A 3 -43.40 -2.26 47.94
N GLY A 4 -43.76 -0.98 47.96
CA GLY A 4 -43.47 -0.05 46.85
C GLY A 4 -42.00 0.36 46.80
N ILE A 5 -41.37 0.54 47.97
CA ILE A 5 -39.95 0.88 48.08
C ILE A 5 -39.08 -0.30 47.64
N THR A 6 -39.44 -1.53 48.04
CA THR A 6 -38.71 -2.74 47.61
C THR A 6 -38.78 -2.95 46.10
N LEU A 7 -39.94 -2.73 45.47
CA LEU A 7 -40.09 -2.87 44.02
C LEU A 7 -39.28 -1.81 43.26
N ALA A 8 -39.27 -0.57 43.76
CA ALA A 8 -38.50 0.52 43.18
C ALA A 8 -36.98 0.24 43.24
N ILE A 9 -36.48 -0.27 44.36
CA ILE A 9 -35.07 -0.65 44.52
C ILE A 9 -34.72 -1.82 43.58
N LEU A 10 -35.62 -2.79 43.41
CA LEU A 10 -35.38 -3.93 42.53
C LEU A 10 -35.25 -3.49 41.06
N ASN A 11 -36.20 -2.68 40.59
CA ASN A 11 -36.19 -2.17 39.21
C ASN A 11 -34.97 -1.30 38.94
N ILE A 12 -34.61 -0.38 39.85
CA ILE A 12 -33.46 0.49 39.63
C ILE A 12 -32.14 -0.29 39.60
N THR A 13 -32.06 -1.36 40.39
CA THR A 13 -30.88 -2.24 40.43
C THR A 13 -30.78 -3.08 39.17
N LEU A 14 -31.89 -3.64 38.70
CA LEU A 14 -31.94 -4.38 37.43
C LEU A 14 -31.61 -3.47 36.24
N SER A 15 -32.23 -2.29 36.14
CA SER A 15 -31.98 -1.35 35.05
C SER A 15 -30.51 -0.89 35.04
N ARG A 16 -29.94 -0.57 36.20
CA ARG A 16 -28.51 -0.22 36.30
C ARG A 16 -27.59 -1.36 35.89
N LYS A 17 -27.95 -2.61 36.21
CA LYS A 17 -27.13 -3.77 35.87
C LYS A 17 -27.16 -4.07 34.37
N THR A 18 -28.33 -4.07 33.74
CA THR A 18 -28.47 -4.40 32.32
C THR A 18 -27.99 -3.27 31.42
N VAL A 19 -28.46 -2.04 31.67
CA VAL A 19 -28.08 -0.86 30.87
C VAL A 19 -26.62 -0.48 31.14
N GLY A 20 -26.18 -0.53 32.39
CA GLY A 20 -24.79 -0.22 32.76
C GLY A 20 -23.79 -1.17 32.12
N SER A 21 -24.10 -2.47 32.07
CA SER A 21 -23.25 -3.46 31.40
C SER A 21 -23.12 -3.19 29.90
N ARG A 22 -24.22 -2.80 29.23
CA ARG A 22 -24.21 -2.48 27.80
C ARG A 22 -23.41 -1.21 27.50
N ILE A 23 -23.61 -0.15 28.28
CA ILE A 23 -22.84 1.10 28.16
C ILE A 23 -21.34 0.85 28.39
N GLN A 24 -20.98 0.02 29.37
CA GLN A 24 -19.58 -0.35 29.61
C GLN A 24 -18.96 -1.09 28.43
N GLN A 25 -19.69 -2.00 27.78
CA GLN A 25 -19.21 -2.71 26.59
C GLN A 25 -18.99 -1.75 25.41
N MET A 26 -19.92 -0.84 25.14
CA MET A 26 -19.75 0.18 24.10
C MET A 26 -18.54 1.07 24.38
N SER A 27 -18.39 1.54 25.63
CA SER A 27 -17.27 2.40 26.03
C SER A 27 -15.92 1.69 25.89
N ALA A 28 -15.83 0.40 26.27
CA ALA A 28 -14.61 -0.38 26.13
C ALA A 28 -14.22 -0.56 24.65
N LYS A 29 -15.19 -0.79 23.77
CA LYS A 29 -14.95 -0.89 22.32
C LYS A 29 -14.52 0.45 21.71
N MET A 30 -15.12 1.56 22.12
CA MET A 30 -14.71 2.91 21.71
C MET A 30 -13.25 3.22 22.10
N GLN A 31 -12.85 2.94 23.35
CA GLN A 31 -11.48 3.12 23.81
C GLN A 31 -10.47 2.23 23.07
N HIS A 32 -10.88 1.02 22.72
CA HIS A 32 -10.06 0.11 21.92
C HIS A 32 -9.79 0.69 20.52
N ILE A 33 -10.82 1.23 19.86
CA ILE A 33 -10.66 1.87 18.55
C ILE A 33 -9.84 3.16 18.64
N GLU A 34 -10.03 3.99 19.67
CA GLU A 34 -9.20 5.17 19.90
C GLU A 34 -7.70 4.80 20.00
N THR A 35 -7.40 3.69 20.68
CA THR A 35 -6.04 3.16 20.79
C THR A 35 -5.47 2.74 19.43
N ILE A 36 -6.27 2.05 18.60
CA ILE A 36 -5.87 1.64 17.25
C ILE A 36 -5.61 2.87 16.38
N LEU A 37 -6.51 3.85 16.37
CA LEU A 37 -6.35 5.09 15.60
C LEU A 37 -5.11 5.89 16.01
N THR A 38 -4.78 5.89 17.30
CA THR A 38 -3.57 6.53 17.82
C THR A 38 -2.30 5.83 17.34
N LYS A 39 -2.32 4.49 17.23
CA LYS A 39 -1.20 3.70 16.69
C LYS A 39 -0.99 3.92 15.20
N ILE A 40 -2.09 3.92 14.42
CA ILE A 40 -2.07 4.21 12.98
C ILE A 40 -1.50 5.61 12.73
N LYS A 41 -1.94 6.63 13.48
CA LYS A 41 -1.40 7.99 13.40
C LYS A 41 0.11 8.06 13.70
N SER A 42 0.64 7.12 14.48
CA SER A 42 2.05 7.08 14.89
C SER A 42 2.93 6.27 13.92
N GLY A 43 2.37 5.72 12.83
CA GLY A 43 3.13 5.01 11.79
C GLY A 43 3.54 3.58 12.15
N ASN A 44 3.00 2.99 13.22
CA ASN A 44 3.20 1.58 13.58
C ASN A 44 1.95 0.79 13.16
N ASP A 45 1.95 0.30 11.93
CA ASP A 45 0.82 -0.41 11.33
C ASP A 45 1.16 -1.91 11.23
N GLU A 46 0.79 -2.69 12.25
CA GLU A 46 0.96 -4.15 12.23
C GLU A 46 -0.31 -4.95 12.54
N GLU A 47 -1.42 -4.31 12.93
CA GLU A 47 -2.68 -5.03 13.15
C GLU A 47 -3.87 -4.23 12.63
N GLY A 48 -4.35 -4.61 11.44
CA GLY A 48 -5.66 -4.20 10.95
C GLY A 48 -6.76 -4.61 11.93
N CYS A 49 -7.85 -3.83 11.94
CA CYS A 49 -9.01 -4.09 12.79
C CYS A 49 -9.74 -5.37 12.33
N ASP A 50 -9.53 -6.50 13.02
CA ASP A 50 -10.33 -7.71 12.80
C ASP A 50 -11.82 -7.40 13.09
N PRO A 51 -12.75 -7.65 12.14
CA PRO A 51 -14.18 -7.36 12.30
C PRO A 51 -14.79 -7.93 13.58
N GLY A 52 -14.31 -9.09 14.05
CA GLY A 52 -14.77 -9.71 15.30
C GLY A 52 -14.36 -8.98 16.57
N LYS A 53 -13.34 -8.11 16.51
CA LYS A 53 -12.82 -7.37 17.67
C LYS A 53 -13.26 -5.91 17.70
N CYS A 54 -13.48 -5.30 16.54
CA CYS A 54 -13.73 -3.86 16.44
C CYS A 54 -15.22 -3.49 16.40
N LEU A 55 -16.08 -4.39 15.92
CA LEU A 55 -17.51 -4.13 15.87
C LEU A 55 -18.18 -4.42 17.22
N ILE A 56 -19.19 -3.62 17.52
CA ILE A 56 -20.10 -3.86 18.64
C ILE A 56 -21.16 -4.85 18.16
N ASN A 57 -21.41 -5.90 18.95
CA ASN A 57 -22.48 -6.85 18.65
C ASN A 57 -23.84 -6.17 18.91
N ILE A 58 -24.76 -6.26 17.94
CA ILE A 58 -26.09 -5.65 18.03
C ILE A 58 -27.05 -6.71 18.56
N ASP A 59 -27.44 -6.61 19.83
CA ASP A 59 -28.30 -7.59 20.53
C ASP A 59 -29.64 -7.01 21.00
N SER A 60 -29.98 -5.79 20.55
CA SER A 60 -31.16 -5.04 20.98
C SER A 60 -31.70 -4.19 19.82
N GLU A 61 -33.02 -4.02 19.73
CA GLU A 61 -33.70 -3.12 18.78
C GLU A 61 -34.06 -1.75 19.42
N ASP A 62 -33.47 -1.44 20.58
CA ASP A 62 -33.63 -0.16 21.27
C ASP A 62 -32.58 0.87 20.80
N GLU A 63 -32.61 2.06 21.41
CA GLU A 63 -31.72 3.18 21.05
C GLU A 63 -30.22 2.84 21.23
N LEU A 64 -29.90 1.83 22.05
CA LEU A 64 -28.53 1.35 22.22
C LEU A 64 -28.09 0.48 21.04
N GLY A 65 -29.02 -0.31 20.47
CA GLY A 65 -28.82 -1.05 19.24
C GLY A 65 -28.55 -0.13 18.04
N GLU A 66 -29.37 0.90 17.87
CA GLU A 66 -29.22 1.92 16.81
C GLU A 66 -27.88 2.68 16.94
N SER A 67 -27.47 2.99 18.18
CA SER A 67 -26.18 3.62 18.45
C SER A 67 -24.99 2.71 18.11
N ALA A 68 -25.11 1.41 18.41
CA ALA A 68 -24.10 0.42 18.04
C ALA A 68 -23.97 0.24 16.53
N GLU A 69 -25.09 0.25 15.80
CA GLU A 69 -25.11 0.22 14.34
C GLU A 69 -24.42 1.44 13.73
N SER A 70 -24.78 2.65 14.19
CA SER A 70 -24.16 3.90 13.74
C SER A 70 -22.64 3.92 13.98
N PHE A 71 -22.20 3.42 15.13
CA PHE A 71 -20.78 3.26 15.43
C PHE A 71 -20.08 2.29 14.48
N ASN A 72 -20.67 1.11 14.26
CA ASN A 72 -20.11 0.10 13.35
C ASN A 72 -19.97 0.66 11.92
N ASN A 73 -20.97 1.42 11.44
CA ASN A 73 -20.92 2.08 10.13
C ASN A 73 -19.77 3.10 10.02
N LEU A 74 -19.51 3.87 11.09
CA LEU A 74 -18.39 4.80 11.14
C LEU A 74 -17.04 4.07 11.08
N VAL A 75 -16.89 2.98 11.84
CA VAL A 75 -15.67 2.15 11.85
C VAL A 75 -15.40 1.55 10.47
N MET A 76 -16.42 0.99 9.82
CA MET A 76 -16.28 0.44 8.47
C MET A 76 -15.93 1.52 7.43
N THR A 77 -16.54 2.69 7.52
CA THR A 77 -16.25 3.82 6.61
C THR A 77 -14.82 4.30 6.79
N LEU A 78 -14.37 4.42 8.04
CA LEU A 78 -13.02 4.84 8.36
C LEU A 78 -11.96 3.84 7.87
N SER A 79 -12.20 2.53 8.04
CA SER A 79 -11.33 1.49 7.50
C SER A 79 -11.14 1.65 5.99
N LYS A 80 -12.25 1.84 5.23
CA LYS A 80 -12.19 2.06 3.78
C LYS A 80 -11.38 3.29 3.39
N VAL A 81 -11.47 4.37 4.16
CA VAL A 81 -10.69 5.59 3.92
C VAL A 81 -9.20 5.38 4.18
N LEU A 82 -8.85 4.61 5.21
CA LEU A 82 -7.46 4.26 5.51
C LEU A 82 -6.86 3.35 4.42
N ASP A 83 -7.62 2.36 3.96
CA ASP A 83 -7.21 1.48 2.85
C ASP A 83 -6.93 2.29 1.58
N LEU A 84 -7.83 3.20 1.19
CA LEU A 84 -7.64 4.08 0.03
C LEU A 84 -6.41 5.00 0.14
N ASN A 85 -6.10 5.50 1.34
CA ASN A 85 -4.90 6.32 1.55
C ASN A 85 -3.61 5.50 1.38
N SER A 86 -3.61 4.23 1.81
CA SER A 86 -2.45 3.33 1.63
C SER A 86 -2.19 3.02 0.15
N GLU A 87 -3.24 2.84 -0.65
CA GLU A 87 -3.11 2.64 -2.10
C GLU A 87 -2.53 3.86 -2.82
N ILE A 88 -2.93 5.08 -2.40
CA ILE A 88 -2.37 6.32 -2.93
C ILE A 88 -0.87 6.46 -2.58
N GLN A 89 -0.47 6.06 -1.37
CA GLN A 89 0.94 6.07 -0.97
C GLN A 89 1.78 5.10 -1.81
N LEU A 90 1.32 3.85 -1.98
CA LEU A 90 1.99 2.86 -2.83
C LEU A 90 2.10 3.33 -4.28
N PHE A 91 1.08 3.99 -4.81
CA PHE A 91 1.12 4.58 -6.14
C PHE A 91 2.14 5.73 -6.23
N SER A 92 2.22 6.59 -5.22
CA SER A 92 3.22 7.66 -5.14
C SER A 92 4.64 7.12 -5.01
N GLU A 93 4.84 6.05 -4.23
CA GLU A 93 6.11 5.35 -4.10
C GLU A 93 6.54 4.71 -5.43
N MET A 94 5.62 4.05 -6.12
CA MET A 94 5.84 3.50 -7.45
C MET A 94 6.22 4.59 -8.47
N LEU A 95 5.53 5.73 -8.48
CA LEU A 95 5.90 6.85 -9.36
C LEU A 95 7.28 7.41 -9.02
N THR A 96 7.60 7.53 -7.73
CA THR A 96 8.92 7.99 -7.27
C THR A 96 10.02 7.01 -7.66
N SER A 97 9.80 5.70 -7.50
CA SER A 97 10.78 4.67 -7.90
C SER A 97 11.03 4.67 -9.40
N HIS A 98 10.01 4.94 -10.23
CA HIS A 98 10.18 5.08 -11.68
C HIS A 98 10.99 6.35 -12.03
N LEU A 99 10.74 7.47 -11.36
CA LEU A 99 11.52 8.71 -11.55
C LEU A 99 12.97 8.55 -11.11
N GLU A 100 13.22 7.83 -10.01
CA GLU A 100 14.56 7.53 -9.53
C GLU A 100 15.32 6.59 -10.47
N LEU A 101 14.69 5.54 -10.97
CA LEU A 101 15.29 4.60 -11.93
C LEU A 101 15.73 5.30 -13.22
N ASP A 102 14.88 6.17 -13.75
CA ASP A 102 15.11 6.94 -14.98
C ASP A 102 16.24 7.99 -14.82
N ALA A 103 16.33 8.63 -13.64
CA ALA A 103 17.45 9.52 -13.32
C ALA A 103 18.76 8.75 -13.08
N LEU A 104 18.68 7.62 -12.37
CA LEU A 104 19.83 6.78 -12.03
C LEU A 104 20.44 6.12 -13.27
N SER A 105 19.61 5.57 -14.16
CA SER A 105 20.04 4.91 -15.39
C SER A 105 20.81 5.88 -16.30
N ARG A 106 20.35 7.13 -16.43
CA ARG A 106 21.04 8.15 -17.23
C ARG A 106 22.39 8.55 -16.66
N GLU A 107 22.49 8.79 -15.36
CA GLU A 107 23.79 9.14 -14.74
C GLU A 107 24.76 7.95 -14.73
N ALA A 108 24.26 6.73 -14.52
CA ALA A 108 25.06 5.51 -14.65
C ALA A 108 25.60 5.34 -16.08
N LEU A 109 24.75 5.53 -17.11
CA LEU A 109 25.15 5.43 -18.51
C LEU A 109 26.24 6.44 -18.86
N LYS A 110 26.08 7.71 -18.46
CA LYS A 110 27.11 8.74 -18.66
C LYS A 110 28.44 8.35 -18.02
N GLN A 111 28.41 7.85 -16.79
CA GLN A 111 29.61 7.44 -16.07
C GLN A 111 30.29 6.21 -16.74
N LEU A 112 29.51 5.24 -17.22
CA LEU A 112 30.00 4.09 -17.97
C LEU A 112 30.65 4.50 -19.29
N MET A 113 29.99 5.36 -20.07
CA MET A 113 30.53 5.86 -21.34
C MET A 113 31.82 6.65 -21.12
N LYS A 114 31.86 7.50 -20.09
CA LYS A 114 33.06 8.25 -19.71
C LYS A 114 34.23 7.32 -19.35
N ASN A 115 33.97 6.25 -18.61
CA ASN A 115 35.00 5.32 -18.15
C ASN A 115 35.49 4.37 -19.25
N THR A 116 34.62 4.00 -20.19
CA THR A 116 34.93 3.07 -21.28
C THR A 116 35.42 3.79 -22.54
N GLY A 117 35.21 5.11 -22.65
CA GLY A 117 35.44 5.87 -23.88
C GLY A 117 34.42 5.56 -24.98
N ALA A 118 33.28 4.96 -24.63
CA ALA A 118 32.23 4.64 -25.59
C ALA A 118 31.58 5.91 -26.15
N ILE A 119 31.35 5.94 -27.46
CA ILE A 119 30.74 7.06 -28.18
C ILE A 119 29.21 7.04 -28.05
N GLY A 120 28.63 5.88 -27.76
CA GLY A 120 27.20 5.70 -27.50
C GLY A 120 26.96 4.49 -26.60
N GLY A 121 25.75 4.39 -26.06
CA GLY A 121 25.35 3.26 -25.22
C GLY A 121 23.90 3.33 -24.80
N ALA A 122 23.39 2.20 -24.30
CA ALA A 122 22.07 2.13 -23.69
C ALA A 122 22.10 1.22 -22.45
N ILE A 123 21.20 1.51 -21.51
CA ILE A 123 20.86 0.65 -20.38
C ILE A 123 19.43 0.16 -20.60
N LEU A 124 19.27 -1.16 -20.62
CA LEU A 124 17.97 -1.83 -20.73
C LEU A 124 17.70 -2.60 -19.44
N THR A 125 16.43 -2.71 -19.06
CA THR A 125 15.99 -3.59 -17.98
C THR A 125 14.87 -4.51 -18.45
N GLU A 126 14.71 -5.64 -17.78
CA GLU A 126 13.59 -6.54 -18.02
C GLU A 126 12.42 -6.13 -17.10
N LYS A 127 11.27 -5.80 -17.69
CA LYS A 127 10.01 -5.49 -17.01
C LYS A 127 8.94 -6.43 -17.51
N SER A 128 8.40 -7.27 -16.63
CA SER A 128 7.32 -8.23 -16.97
C SER A 128 7.66 -9.17 -18.15
N GLY A 129 8.94 -9.52 -18.34
CA GLY A 129 9.40 -10.37 -19.44
C GLY A 129 9.72 -9.65 -20.74
N GLU A 130 9.57 -8.32 -20.78
CA GLU A 130 9.90 -7.48 -21.93
C GLU A 130 11.14 -6.61 -21.63
N LEU A 131 12.00 -6.43 -22.62
CA LEU A 131 13.14 -5.51 -22.51
C LEU A 131 12.64 -4.09 -22.74
N VAL A 132 12.99 -3.19 -21.83
CA VAL A 132 12.66 -1.77 -21.88
C VAL A 132 13.93 -0.95 -21.81
N VAL A 133 14.06 0.05 -22.68
CA VAL A 133 15.17 1.00 -22.63
C VAL A 133 14.96 2.01 -21.49
N GLU A 134 15.84 2.01 -20.48
CA GLU A 134 15.81 3.00 -19.39
C GLU A 134 16.63 4.25 -19.70
N ALA A 135 17.72 4.11 -20.46
CA ALA A 135 18.56 5.22 -20.91
C ALA A 135 19.26 4.87 -22.22
N ALA A 136 19.39 5.84 -23.12
CA ALA A 136 20.18 5.72 -24.34
C ALA A 136 20.85 7.05 -24.68
N GLU A 137 22.10 6.97 -25.14
CA GLU A 137 22.92 8.12 -25.54
C GLU A 137 23.60 7.80 -26.88
N SER A 138 23.50 8.73 -27.82
CA SER A 138 24.08 8.60 -29.18
C SER A 138 23.65 7.34 -29.96
N ILE A 139 22.43 6.86 -29.71
CA ILE A 139 21.74 5.80 -30.48
C ILE A 139 20.52 6.44 -31.15
N LYS A 140 20.33 6.17 -32.44
CA LYS A 140 19.33 6.86 -33.26
C LYS A 140 17.90 6.39 -32.98
N GLU A 141 17.66 5.08 -32.98
CA GLU A 141 16.37 4.48 -32.67
C GLU A 141 16.47 3.49 -31.50
N PRO A 142 16.62 3.96 -30.25
CA PRO A 142 16.84 3.07 -29.10
C PRO A 142 15.74 2.01 -28.90
N GLY A 143 14.50 2.27 -29.32
CA GLY A 143 13.40 1.29 -29.24
C GLY A 143 13.60 0.06 -30.13
N SER A 144 14.48 0.11 -31.14
CA SER A 144 14.86 -1.05 -31.96
C SER A 144 15.55 -2.15 -31.11
N LEU A 145 16.26 -1.73 -30.04
CA LEU A 145 17.09 -2.58 -29.20
C LEU A 145 16.25 -3.58 -28.38
N GLU A 146 15.03 -3.21 -28.02
CA GLU A 146 14.11 -4.05 -27.24
C GLU A 146 13.81 -5.38 -27.95
N ASN A 147 13.86 -5.37 -29.29
CA ASN A 147 13.58 -6.53 -30.15
C ASN A 147 14.84 -7.12 -30.81
N ASN A 148 16.03 -6.68 -30.41
CA ASN A 148 17.26 -7.16 -31.03
C ASN A 148 17.57 -8.60 -30.61
N ALA A 149 17.65 -9.52 -31.59
CA ALA A 149 17.87 -10.93 -31.35
C ALA A 149 19.17 -11.23 -30.56
N SER A 150 20.22 -10.43 -30.75
CA SER A 150 21.50 -10.62 -30.05
C SER A 150 21.43 -10.21 -28.58
N LEU A 151 20.64 -9.17 -28.27
CA LEU A 151 20.38 -8.75 -26.89
C LEU A 151 19.51 -9.78 -26.16
N LEU A 152 18.48 -10.30 -26.81
CA LEU A 152 17.64 -11.38 -26.26
C LEU A 152 18.43 -12.67 -26.01
N ASP A 153 19.40 -13.00 -26.85
CA ASP A 153 20.29 -14.15 -26.65
C ASP A 153 21.27 -13.94 -25.47
N THR A 154 21.81 -12.73 -25.35
CA THR A 154 22.65 -12.32 -24.20
C THR A 154 21.88 -12.42 -22.88
N MET A 155 20.61 -12.01 -22.87
CA MET A 155 19.72 -12.13 -21.70
C MET A 155 19.48 -13.59 -21.30
N LYS A 156 19.25 -14.48 -22.26
CA LYS A 156 19.06 -15.92 -21.97
C LYS A 156 20.33 -16.57 -21.44
N THR A 157 21.47 -16.24 -22.02
CA THR A 157 22.75 -16.89 -21.72
C THR A 157 23.50 -16.27 -20.53
N HIS A 158 23.16 -15.04 -20.13
CA HIS A 158 23.86 -14.24 -19.11
C HIS A 158 25.36 -14.02 -19.40
N GLN A 159 25.78 -14.19 -20.67
CA GLN A 159 27.17 -14.02 -21.09
C GLN A 159 27.30 -12.76 -21.91
N GLY A 160 28.18 -11.84 -21.49
CA GLY A 160 28.47 -10.63 -22.26
C GLY A 160 28.97 -10.97 -23.66
N GLN A 161 28.33 -10.41 -24.68
CA GLN A 161 28.72 -10.57 -26.08
C GLN A 161 29.39 -9.31 -26.60
N LEU A 162 30.52 -9.48 -27.28
CA LEU A 162 31.18 -8.41 -28.02
C LEU A 162 30.95 -8.64 -29.52
N ILE A 163 30.10 -7.81 -30.12
CA ILE A 163 29.79 -7.90 -31.54
C ILE A 163 30.71 -6.94 -32.29
N HIS A 164 31.49 -7.48 -33.23
CA HIS A 164 32.32 -6.67 -34.12
C HIS A 164 31.52 -6.33 -35.37
N PHE A 165 31.24 -5.04 -35.56
CA PHE A 165 30.64 -4.56 -36.80
C PHE A 165 31.75 -4.08 -37.76
N PRO A 166 31.64 -4.36 -39.06
CA PRO A 166 32.50 -3.72 -40.05
C PRO A 166 32.28 -2.19 -40.01
N THR A 167 33.32 -1.42 -40.32
CA THR A 167 33.38 0.06 -40.22
C THR A 167 32.29 0.81 -40.98
N ASP A 168 31.56 0.11 -41.84
CA ASP A 168 30.68 0.69 -42.85
C ASP A 168 29.20 0.53 -42.47
N ILE A 169 28.91 -0.06 -41.30
CA ILE A 169 27.55 -0.26 -40.81
C ILE A 169 27.25 0.75 -39.70
N ILE A 170 26.24 1.58 -39.94
CA ILE A 170 25.59 2.39 -38.90
C ILE A 170 24.64 1.45 -38.17
N ILE A 171 24.88 1.23 -36.88
CA ILE A 171 24.00 0.44 -36.03
C ILE A 171 22.77 1.30 -35.71
N ASP A 172 21.60 0.75 -36.00
CA ASP A 172 20.29 1.24 -35.60
C ASP A 172 19.70 0.27 -34.56
#